data_AF-A0A9E5ITW5-F1
#
_entry.id   AF-A0A9E5ITW5-F1
#
_cell.length_a   1.000
_cell.length_b   1.000
_cell.length_c   1.000
_cell.angle_alpha   90.00
_cell.angle_beta   90.00
_cell.angle_gamma   90.00
#
_symmetry.space_group_name_H-M   'P 1'
#
loop_
_entity.id
_entity.type
_entity.pdbx_description
1 polymer ?
#
loop_
_entity_poly.entity_id
_entity_poly.type
_entity_poly.pdbx_seq_one_letter_code
_entity_poly.pdbx_strand_id
1 'polypeptide(L)'
;ASDTERRRWGECVKELSESVEPLNKLINPFTNKPVQFVAKCDPKDPLTIGGIFLEKLVPTPPGSAIPVVASQLVEMDAIDTKINLKITVCDKGGYSIKVDEFEF
;
A
#
# COMPACT_ATOMS: atom_id res chain seq x y z
N ALA A 1 6.29 -18.25 24.55
CA ALA A 1 6.13 -16.94 23.91
C ALA A 1 4.70 -16.90 23.34
N SER A 2 4.04 -15.77 23.12
CA SER A 2 4.27 -15.00 21.89
C SER A 2 2.89 -14.45 21.48
N ASP A 3 2.38 -13.38 22.09
CA ASP A 3 2.53 -11.99 21.63
C ASP A 3 3.96 -11.52 21.37
N THR A 4 4.65 -12.15 20.42
CA THR A 4 5.64 -11.38 19.67
C THR A 4 4.80 -10.43 18.84
N GLU A 5 4.60 -9.20 19.35
CA GLU A 5 3.86 -8.07 18.77
C GLU A 5 3.33 -8.34 17.36
N ARG A 6 2.00 -8.41 17.18
CA ARG A 6 1.39 -8.43 15.85
C ARG A 6 2.04 -7.32 15.04
N ARG A 7 2.95 -7.66 14.12
CA ARG A 7 3.62 -6.67 13.29
C ARG A 7 2.55 -6.04 12.44
N ARG A 8 2.34 -4.74 12.61
CA ARG A 8 1.30 -4.00 11.89
C ARG A 8 1.89 -3.28 10.70
N TRP A 9 1.06 -3.09 9.69
CA TRP A 9 1.44 -2.30 8.52
C TRP A 9 1.87 -0.88 8.92
N GLY A 10 1.21 -0.25 9.90
CA GLY A 10 1.56 1.12 10.34
C GLY A 10 2.99 1.24 10.88
N GLU A 11 3.46 0.26 11.64
CA GLU A 11 4.84 0.24 12.14
C GLU A 11 5.82 -0.05 11.01
N CYS A 12 5.46 -0.98 10.12
CA CYS A 12 6.28 -1.33 8.96
C CYS A 12 6.46 -0.15 7.99
N VAL A 13 5.38 0.56 7.65
CA VAL A 13 5.44 1.69 6.71
C VAL A 13 6.24 2.85 7.29
N LYS A 14 6.17 3.06 8.61
CA LYS A 14 6.98 4.05 9.30
C LYS A 14 8.46 3.70 9.19
N GLU A 15 8.86 2.48 9.55
CA GLU A 15 10.24 2.01 9.43
C GLU A 15 10.75 2.07 7.98
N LEU A 16 9.92 1.65 7.03
CA LEU A 16 10.22 1.71 5.59
C LEU A 16 10.49 3.15 5.12
N SER A 17 9.71 4.11 5.62
CA SER A 17 9.82 5.52 5.24
C SER A 17 10.96 6.25 5.93
N GLU A 18 11.37 5.81 7.12
CA GLU A 18 12.41 6.45 7.93
C GLU A 18 13.81 5.84 7.65
N SER A 19 13.89 4.51 7.58
CA SER A 19 15.17 3.79 7.71
C SER A 19 15.57 2.98 6.48
N VAL A 20 14.62 2.60 5.61
CA VAL A 20 14.90 1.64 4.52
C VAL A 20 15.23 2.33 3.21
N GLU A 21 16.48 2.21 2.78
CA GLU A 21 16.91 2.62 1.44
C GLU A 21 16.47 1.61 0.36
N PRO A 22 16.12 2.06 -0.85
CA PRO A 22 16.16 3.46 -1.31
C PRO A 22 14.92 4.28 -0.93
N LEU A 23 13.87 3.66 -0.37
CA LEU A 23 12.55 4.26 -0.20
C LEU A 23 12.57 5.53 0.64
N ASN A 24 13.28 5.56 1.76
CA ASN A 24 13.39 6.73 2.63
C ASN A 24 14.09 7.94 1.98
N LYS A 25 14.76 7.75 0.83
CA LYS A 25 15.40 8.82 0.04
C LYS A 25 14.57 9.23 -1.18
N LEU A 26 13.48 8.51 -1.50
CA LEU A 26 12.66 8.84 -2.65
C LEU A 26 11.82 10.08 -2.37
N ILE A 27 11.92 11.05 -3.27
CA ILE A 27 11.12 12.27 -3.28
C ILE A 27 10.15 12.20 -4.44
N ASN A 28 8.88 12.50 -4.15
CA ASN A 28 7.87 12.69 -5.16
C ASN A 28 8.14 13.99 -5.93
N PRO A 29 8.45 13.94 -7.24
CA PRO A 29 8.86 15.12 -8.02
C PRO A 29 7.72 16.12 -8.25
N PHE A 30 6.46 15.72 -8.03
CA PHE A 30 5.30 16.60 -8.22
C PHE A 30 4.99 17.45 -7.00
N THR A 31 5.25 16.91 -5.81
CA THR A 31 4.92 17.56 -4.53
C THR A 31 6.15 18.00 -3.74
N ASN A 32 7.33 17.55 -4.15
CA ASN A 32 8.61 17.74 -3.46
C ASN A 32 8.60 17.27 -2.00
N LYS A 33 7.79 16.24 -1.72
CA LYS A 33 7.67 15.58 -0.41
C LYS A 33 8.21 14.15 -0.50
N PRO A 34 8.56 13.51 0.62
CA PRO A 34 8.79 12.07 0.65
C PRO A 34 7.63 11.30 0.02
N VAL A 35 7.91 10.12 -0.52
CA VAL A 35 6.87 9.22 -1.03
C VAL A 35 5.81 8.98 0.04
N GLN A 36 4.54 9.04 -0.34
CA GLN A 36 3.41 8.87 0.57
C GLN A 36 2.56 7.69 0.15
N PHE A 37 2.09 6.93 1.14
CA PHE A 37 1.06 5.93 0.94
C PHE A 37 -0.31 6.59 1.03
N VAL A 38 -1.12 6.47 -0.02
CA VAL A 38 -2.43 7.11 -0.14
C VAL A 38 -3.54 6.08 -0.17
N ALA A 39 -4.77 6.49 0.16
CA ALA A 39 -5.91 5.58 0.24
C ALA A 39 -6.44 5.11 -1.12
N LYS A 40 -6.17 5.89 -2.18
CA LYS A 40 -6.50 5.60 -3.58
C LYS A 40 -5.82 6.66 -4.45
N CYS A 41 -5.71 6.38 -5.74
CA CYS A 41 -5.44 7.42 -6.72
C CYS A 41 -6.75 8.15 -7.05
N ASP A 42 -6.79 9.46 -6.85
CA ASP A 42 -7.99 10.27 -7.09
C ASP A 42 -7.65 11.50 -7.93
N PRO A 43 -8.08 11.56 -9.21
CA PRO A 43 -7.85 12.72 -10.07
C PRO A 43 -8.47 14.03 -9.55
N LYS A 44 -9.38 13.95 -8.58
CA LYS A 44 -10.01 15.12 -7.94
C LYS A 44 -9.27 15.56 -6.68
N ASP A 45 -8.33 14.76 -6.18
CA ASP A 45 -7.50 15.10 -5.03
C ASP A 45 -6.02 15.20 -5.44
N PRO A 46 -5.50 16.43 -5.61
CA PRO A 46 -4.11 16.67 -5.97
C PRO A 46 -3.10 16.10 -4.98
N LEU A 47 -3.50 15.81 -3.74
CA LEU A 47 -2.62 15.21 -2.73
C LEU A 47 -2.25 13.76 -3.08
N THR A 48 -3.00 13.11 -3.97
CA THR A 48 -2.74 11.73 -4.37
C THR A 48 -1.68 11.59 -5.45
N ILE A 49 -1.31 12.68 -6.14
CA ILE A 49 -0.38 12.68 -7.27
C ILE A 49 1.00 12.16 -6.84
N GLY A 50 1.53 11.18 -7.56
CA GLY A 50 2.82 10.54 -7.25
C GLY A 50 2.82 9.70 -5.96
N GLY A 51 1.66 9.49 -5.34
CA GLY A 51 1.50 8.62 -4.19
C GLY A 51 1.49 7.14 -4.57
N ILE A 52 1.69 6.28 -3.57
CA ILE A 52 1.58 4.83 -3.68
C ILE A 52 0.29 4.39 -3.02
N PHE A 53 -0.55 3.66 -3.76
CA PHE A 53 -1.73 3.00 -3.22
C PHE A 53 -1.48 1.50 -3.13
N LEU A 54 -1.64 0.96 -1.93
CA LEU A 54 -1.41 -0.44 -1.62
C LEU A 54 -2.73 -1.10 -1.21
N GLU A 55 -3.11 -2.15 -1.93
CA GLU A 55 -4.30 -2.94 -1.64
C GLU A 55 -3.89 -4.33 -1.17
N LYS A 56 -4.60 -4.86 -0.18
CA LYS A 56 -4.59 -6.29 0.15
C LYS A 56 -5.70 -7.01 -0.60
N LEU A 57 -5.37 -8.19 -1.08
CA LEU A 57 -6.26 -9.10 -1.79
C LEU A 57 -6.67 -10.21 -0.84
N VAL A 58 -7.95 -10.24 -0.48
CA VAL A 58 -8.52 -11.23 0.44
C VAL A 58 -9.35 -12.24 -0.36
N PRO A 59 -9.00 -13.54 -0.32
CA PRO A 59 -9.82 -14.58 -0.93
C PRO A 59 -11.21 -14.62 -0.28
N THR A 60 -12.24 -14.74 -1.11
CA THR A 60 -13.60 -14.95 -0.61
C THR A 60 -13.85 -16.44 -0.31
N PRO A 61 -14.90 -16.78 0.45
CA PRO A 61 -15.24 -18.17 0.71
C PRO A 61 -15.49 -18.98 -0.58
N PRO A 62 -15.13 -20.28 -0.62
CA PRO A 62 -15.42 -21.15 -1.75
C PRO A 62 -16.90 -21.12 -2.16
N GLY A 63 -17.16 -21.02 -3.47
CA GLY A 63 -18.53 -20.89 -4.01
C GLY A 63 -19.01 -19.44 -4.21
N SER A 64 -18.21 -18.45 -3.81
CA SER A 64 -18.47 -17.04 -4.12
C SER A 64 -18.30 -16.75 -5.61
N ALA A 65 -19.13 -15.85 -6.15
CA ALA A 65 -19.04 -15.44 -7.56
C ALA A 65 -17.78 -14.58 -7.86
N ILE A 66 -17.28 -13.86 -6.85
CA ILE A 66 -16.08 -13.03 -6.95
C ILE A 66 -15.01 -13.73 -6.12
N PRO A 67 -13.90 -14.23 -6.70
CA PRO A 67 -12.94 -15.06 -5.97
C PRO A 67 -12.09 -14.28 -4.96
N VAL A 68 -11.83 -12.99 -5.22
CA VAL A 68 -10.93 -12.15 -4.42
C VAL A 68 -11.51 -10.74 -4.31
N VAL A 69 -11.40 -10.14 -3.12
CA VAL A 69 -11.76 -8.74 -2.88
C VAL A 69 -10.50 -7.94 -2.55
N ALA A 70 -10.30 -6.84 -3.28
CA ALA A 70 -9.27 -5.86 -2.98
C ALA A 70 -9.79 -4.85 -1.96
N SER A 71 -8.96 -4.50 -0.99
CA SER A 71 -9.23 -3.43 -0.03
C SER A 71 -7.93 -2.71 0.33
N GLN A 72 -8.00 -1.44 0.73
CA GLN A 72 -6.81 -0.70 1.15
C GLN A 72 -6.09 -1.43 2.29
N LEU A 73 -4.76 -1.52 2.21
CA LEU A 73 -3.93 -1.90 3.34
C LEU A 73 -3.80 -0.70 4.29
N VAL A 74 -4.32 -0.83 5.51
CA VAL A 74 -4.38 0.26 6.51
C VAL A 74 -3.46 -0.03 7.69
N GLU A 75 -3.11 1.01 8.46
CA GLU A 75 -2.11 0.91 9.54
C GLU A 75 -2.39 -0.20 10.56
N MET A 76 -3.67 -0.48 10.83
CA MET A 76 -4.11 -1.49 11.78
C MET A 76 -4.00 -2.92 11.25
N ASP A 77 -3.77 -3.11 9.95
CA ASP A 77 -3.69 -4.43 9.35
C ASP A 77 -2.46 -5.18 9.87
N ALA A 78 -2.69 -6.41 10.30
CA ALA A 78 -1.61 -7.32 10.69
C ALA A 78 -0.91 -7.82 9.42
N ILE A 79 0.42 -7.85 9.47
CA ILE A 79 1.31 -8.36 8.42
C ILE A 79 2.15 -9.54 8.92
N ASP A 80 1.64 -10.25 9.93
CA ASP A 80 2.24 -11.42 10.56
C ASP A 80 1.89 -12.73 9.83
N THR A 81 1.10 -12.63 8.76
CA THR A 81 0.69 -13.74 7.90
C THR A 81 0.91 -13.36 6.44
N LYS A 82 0.84 -14.37 5.56
CA LYS A 82 1.00 -14.18 4.12
C LYS A 82 -0.10 -13.29 3.57
N ILE A 83 0.27 -12.26 2.82
CA ILE A 83 -0.70 -11.32 2.22
C ILE A 83 -0.41 -11.18 0.73
N ASN A 84 -1.47 -11.27 -0.07
CA ASN A 84 -1.42 -10.90 -1.48
C ASN A 84 -1.66 -9.39 -1.58
N LEU A 85 -0.71 -8.67 -2.16
CA LEU A 85 -0.75 -7.23 -2.31
C LEU A 85 -0.78 -6.81 -3.77
N LYS A 86 -1.40 -5.67 -3.99
CA LYS A 86 -1.41 -4.97 -5.27
C LYS A 86 -0.88 -3.57 -5.08
N ILE A 87 0.18 -3.24 -5.81
CA ILE A 87 0.78 -1.90 -5.82
C ILE A 87 0.27 -1.12 -7.03
N THR A 88 -0.20 0.09 -6.75
CA THR A 88 -0.55 1.09 -7.74
C THR A 88 0.20 2.38 -7.43
N VAL A 89 0.73 3.04 -8.45
CA VAL A 89 1.30 4.40 -8.34
C VAL A 89 0.34 5.37 -9.00
N CYS A 90 0.12 6.52 -8.37
CA CYS A 90 -0.73 7.56 -8.90
C CYS A 90 0.09 8.48 -9.82
N ASP A 91 -0.33 8.62 -11.07
CA ASP A 91 0.37 9.46 -12.05
C ASP A 91 0.20 10.97 -11.77
N LYS A 92 0.75 11.80 -12.67
CA LYS A 92 0.64 13.26 -12.59
C LYS A 92 -0.81 13.76 -12.50
N GLY A 93 -1.75 13.06 -13.10
CA GLY A 93 -3.18 13.41 -13.09
C GLY A 93 -3.97 12.76 -11.97
N GLY A 94 -3.31 12.03 -11.05
CA GLY A 94 -3.97 11.27 -9.99
C GLY A 94 -4.64 9.98 -10.50
N TYR A 95 -4.28 9.49 -11.69
CA TYR A 95 -4.79 8.24 -12.24
C TYR A 95 -3.91 7.06 -11.86
N SER A 96 -4.52 5.87 -11.78
CA SER A 96 -3.82 4.64 -11.41
C SER A 96 -2.92 4.11 -12.52
N ILE A 97 -1.63 3.95 -12.20
CA ILE A 97 -0.70 3.10 -12.94
C ILE A 97 -0.51 1.83 -12.12
N LYS A 98 -1.00 0.69 -12.64
CA LYS A 98 -0.79 -0.61 -12.00
C LYS A 98 0.67 -1.01 -12.17
N VAL A 99 1.33 -1.29 -11.05
CA VAL A 99 2.75 -1.68 -11.07
C VAL A 99 2.88 -3.19 -11.00
N ASP A 100 2.31 -3.79 -9.95
CA ASP A 100 2.45 -5.23 -9.73
C ASP A 100 1.40 -5.79 -8.77
N GLU A 101 1.24 -7.12 -8.80
CA GLU A 101 0.51 -7.93 -7.83
C GLU A 101 1.45 -9.05 -7.35
N PHE A 102 1.74 -9.10 -6.05
CA PHE A 102 2.71 -10.05 -5.48
C PHE A 102 2.28 -10.52 -4.09
N GLU A 103 3.00 -11.52 -3.60
CA GLU A 103 2.73 -12.19 -2.33
C GLU A 103 4.04 -12.28 -1.52
N PHE A 104 3.96 -12.04 -0.21
CA PHE A 104 5.08 -12.23 0.71
C PHE A 104 4.65 -12.89 2.01
#